data_AF-A0A7V5RB09-F1
#
_entry.id   AF-A0A7V5RB09-F1
#
_cell.length_a   1.000
_cell.length_b   1.000
_cell.length_c   1.000
_cell.angle_alpha   90.00
_cell.angle_beta   90.00
_cell.angle_gamma   90.00
#
_symmetry.space_group_name_H-M   'P 1'
#
loop_
_entity.id
_entity.type
_entity.pdbx_description
1 polymer ?
#
loop_
_entity_poly.entity_id
_entity_poly.type
_entity_poly.pdbx_seq_one_letter_code
_entity_poly.pdbx_strand_id
1 'polypeptide(L)'
;MVVSTGQGDIFSGMTSSPHWLLKCQYITNRCLLATRKQHTYNIVNRENEEPNRMKKQGGSAMNTTRQRIVEYLESHRKMTLATVTPEGRPLAHTVEYASYGPTVYFATRKSTRKVQNILKNPEVAYAVDEDYDDWLQIQGVQMEGVATVLSDQDEKDKAAAAYIEKFPFVADFPPNSEMVFVKVEPVRGFFLDYTQGFTHREDTEF
;
A
#
# COMPACT_ATOMS: atom_id res chain seq x y z
N MET A 1 47.70 -32.27 -11.00
CA MET A 1 48.49 -32.09 -9.78
C MET A 1 49.51 -30.99 -10.05
N VAL A 2 49.17 -29.73 -9.74
CA VAL A 2 50.11 -28.66 -9.35
C VAL A 2 49.31 -27.73 -8.45
N VAL A 3 49.76 -27.57 -7.21
CA VAL A 3 49.25 -26.61 -6.23
C VAL A 3 50.22 -25.43 -6.24
N SER A 4 49.72 -24.20 -6.21
CA SER A 4 50.51 -23.06 -5.74
C SER A 4 49.61 -22.07 -5.02
N THR A 5 49.86 -21.97 -3.72
CA THR A 5 49.40 -20.98 -2.76
C THR A 5 50.05 -19.62 -3.00
N GLY A 6 49.38 -18.53 -2.62
CA GLY A 6 49.97 -17.19 -2.60
C GLY A 6 49.01 -16.16 -2.01
N GLN A 7 49.06 -16.00 -0.70
CA GLN A 7 48.32 -15.04 0.10
C GLN A 7 49.13 -13.73 0.19
N GLY A 8 48.46 -12.58 0.14
CA GLY A 8 49.11 -11.27 0.28
C GLY A 8 48.07 -10.15 0.41
N ASP A 9 47.61 -9.92 1.63
CA ASP A 9 46.96 -8.68 2.05
C ASP A 9 48.00 -7.55 2.18
N ILE A 10 47.66 -6.32 1.76
CA ILE A 10 47.56 -5.13 2.64
C ILE A 10 47.10 -3.87 1.88
N PHE A 11 46.31 -3.08 2.62
CA PHE A 11 45.60 -1.82 2.35
C PHE A 11 46.38 -0.67 1.69
N SER A 12 45.68 0.18 0.92
CA SER A 12 45.64 1.66 1.07
C SER A 12 44.95 2.33 -0.14
N GLY A 13 44.00 3.25 0.10
CA GLY A 13 43.72 4.35 -0.83
C GLY A 13 42.26 4.57 -1.28
N MET A 14 41.42 5.09 -0.38
CA MET A 14 40.24 5.89 -0.76
C MET A 14 40.71 7.25 -1.30
N THR A 15 40.14 7.74 -2.42
CA THR A 15 39.60 9.11 -2.51
C THR A 15 38.64 9.26 -3.70
N SER A 16 37.56 9.96 -3.40
CA SER A 16 36.33 10.30 -4.11
C SER A 16 36.44 11.40 -5.18
N SER A 17 35.61 11.33 -6.25
CA SER A 17 34.54 12.31 -6.57
C SER A 17 34.04 12.20 -8.02
N PRO A 18 32.74 11.99 -8.24
CA PRO A 18 32.06 12.35 -9.49
C PRO A 18 31.31 13.68 -9.40
N HIS A 19 31.40 14.40 -10.51
CA HIS A 19 30.87 15.70 -10.88
C HIS A 19 29.33 15.77 -10.87
N TRP A 20 28.69 16.08 -9.73
CA TRP A 20 27.27 16.51 -9.68
C TRP A 20 27.04 17.52 -8.53
N LEU A 21 27.51 18.74 -8.72
CA LEU A 21 27.16 19.91 -7.92
C LEU A 21 26.71 21.00 -8.90
N LEU A 22 25.41 21.29 -8.94
CA LEU A 22 24.79 22.60 -9.21
C LEU A 22 23.33 22.40 -9.64
N LYS A 23 22.42 22.72 -8.70
CA LYS A 23 21.06 23.28 -8.85
C LYS A 23 20.04 22.59 -7.94
N CYS A 24 20.08 22.92 -6.65
CA CYS A 24 18.86 22.95 -5.84
C CYS A 24 19.05 23.96 -4.70
N GLN A 25 18.85 25.24 -5.00
CA GLN A 25 18.85 26.29 -3.99
C GLN A 25 17.99 27.46 -4.43
N TYR A 26 16.67 27.32 -4.33
CA TYR A 26 15.72 28.43 -4.24
C TYR A 26 14.42 27.89 -3.61
N ILE A 27 13.83 28.67 -2.69
CA ILE A 27 12.60 28.45 -1.89
C ILE A 27 12.88 28.06 -0.43
N THR A 28 13.51 28.98 0.29
CA THR A 28 13.32 29.17 1.74
C THR A 28 13.26 30.67 2.00
N ASN A 29 12.08 31.18 2.40
CA ASN A 29 11.84 32.33 3.29
C ASN A 29 10.55 33.08 2.94
N ARG A 30 9.46 32.80 3.66
CA ARG A 30 8.42 33.77 4.09
C ARG A 30 7.24 33.04 4.76
N CYS A 31 7.27 32.88 6.09
CA CYS A 31 6.06 32.96 6.93
C CYS A 31 6.42 32.92 8.42
N LEU A 32 7.18 33.90 8.89
CA LEU A 32 7.25 34.27 10.30
C LEU A 32 6.72 35.70 10.36
N LEU A 33 5.59 35.91 11.04
CA LEU A 33 5.12 37.15 11.69
C LEU A 33 3.60 37.06 11.90
N ALA A 34 3.16 36.61 13.09
CA ALA A 34 1.91 36.94 13.80
C ALA A 34 1.67 35.81 14.82
N THR A 35 1.93 35.97 16.11
CA THR A 35 1.06 36.74 17.00
C THR A 35 1.67 36.76 18.41
N ARG A 36 1.81 37.95 19.02
CA ARG A 36 2.07 38.11 20.45
C ARG A 36 1.41 39.41 20.92
N LYS A 37 0.40 39.30 21.80
CA LYS A 37 -0.14 40.28 22.80
C LYS A 37 -1.42 39.66 23.40
N GLN A 38 -1.36 39.04 24.59
CA GLN A 38 -1.65 39.62 25.92
C GLN A 38 -3.10 40.18 26.04
N HIS A 39 -4.02 39.51 26.74
CA HIS A 39 -4.28 39.51 28.21
C HIS A 39 -5.37 40.53 28.59
N THR A 40 -6.55 40.06 29.07
CA THR A 40 -7.18 40.43 30.37
C THR A 40 -8.58 39.83 30.54
N TYR A 41 -8.80 39.29 31.73
CA TYR A 41 -10.05 38.87 32.37
C TYR A 41 -11.12 39.96 32.40
N ASN A 42 -12.40 39.55 32.33
CA ASN A 42 -13.48 40.13 33.16
C ASN A 42 -14.61 39.09 33.34
N ILE A 43 -14.89 38.79 34.60
CA ILE A 43 -16.03 37.99 35.08
C ILE A 43 -17.09 39.00 35.56
N VAL A 44 -18.38 38.68 35.36
CA VAL A 44 -19.51 38.74 36.32
C VAL A 44 -20.84 39.03 35.59
N ASN A 45 -21.66 37.97 35.57
CA ASN A 45 -23.13 37.86 35.61
C ASN A 45 -24.01 38.53 34.54
N ARG A 46 -24.70 37.68 33.76
CA ARG A 46 -26.18 37.67 33.69
C ARG A 46 -26.68 36.29 33.25
N GLU A 47 -27.48 35.69 34.10
CA GLU A 47 -28.24 34.46 33.88
C GLU A 47 -29.41 34.69 32.92
N ASN A 48 -29.92 33.56 32.40
CA ASN A 48 -31.21 33.34 31.75
C ASN A 48 -31.27 33.58 30.24
N GLU A 49 -30.95 32.53 29.48
CA GLU A 49 -31.69 32.04 28.30
C GLU A 49 -30.97 30.78 27.80
N GLU A 50 -31.56 29.59 27.95
CA GLU A 50 -31.07 28.37 27.31
C GLU A 50 -31.47 28.39 25.81
N PRO A 51 -30.52 28.42 24.86
CA PRO A 51 -30.84 28.08 23.50
C PRO A 51 -30.71 26.57 23.34
N ASN A 52 -31.84 25.92 23.03
CA ASN A 52 -31.91 24.59 22.44
C ASN A 52 -31.10 24.59 21.13
N ARG A 53 -29.79 24.34 21.23
CA ARG A 53 -28.88 24.25 20.08
C ARG A 53 -28.43 22.81 19.95
N MET A 54 -29.03 22.17 18.94
CA MET A 54 -28.68 20.86 18.40
C MET A 54 -27.20 20.54 18.63
N LYS A 55 -26.94 19.44 19.36
CA LYS A 55 -25.63 18.81 19.38
C LYS A 55 -25.28 18.45 17.93
N LYS A 56 -24.50 19.30 17.26
CA LYS A 56 -23.67 18.86 16.14
C LYS A 56 -22.70 17.84 16.73
N GLN A 57 -23.08 16.56 16.68
CA GLN A 57 -22.14 15.47 16.82
C GLN A 57 -21.23 15.51 15.58
N GLY A 58 -20.22 16.38 15.63
CA GLY A 58 -19.02 16.24 14.82
C GLY A 58 -18.17 15.16 15.45
N GLY A 59 -18.62 13.90 15.37
CA GLY A 59 -17.76 12.75 15.58
C GLY A 59 -17.30 12.30 14.20
N SER A 60 -16.03 12.47 13.88
CA SER A 60 -15.42 11.61 12.86
C SER A 60 -15.63 10.19 13.35
N ALA A 61 -16.50 9.42 12.69
CA ALA A 61 -16.64 8.01 12.98
C ALA A 61 -15.25 7.39 12.75
N MET A 62 -14.68 6.73 13.76
CA MET A 62 -13.45 5.97 13.57
C MET A 62 -13.70 4.94 12.47
N ASN A 63 -12.86 4.94 11.43
CA ASN A 63 -12.97 3.96 10.36
C ASN A 63 -12.78 2.56 10.95
N THR A 64 -13.70 1.65 10.62
CA THR A 64 -13.56 0.23 10.93
C THR A 64 -12.28 -0.32 10.28
N THR A 65 -11.68 -1.38 10.84
CA THR A 65 -10.50 -2.04 10.25
C THR A 65 -10.73 -2.40 8.78
N ARG A 66 -11.93 -2.87 8.43
CA ARG A 66 -12.34 -3.14 7.04
C ARG A 66 -12.24 -1.91 6.15
N GLN A 67 -12.73 -0.75 6.60
CA GLN A 67 -12.65 0.51 5.85
C GLN A 67 -11.20 0.96 5.68
N ARG A 68 -10.39 0.87 6.74
CA ARG A 68 -8.96 1.23 6.70
C ARG A 68 -8.19 0.37 5.68
N ILE A 69 -8.48 -0.94 5.63
CA ILE A 69 -7.91 -1.83 4.62
C ILE A 69 -8.31 -1.36 3.22
N VAL A 70 -9.59 -1.11 2.96
CA VAL A 70 -10.07 -0.65 1.65
C VAL A 70 -9.38 0.65 1.21
N GLU A 71 -9.35 1.65 2.09
CA GLU A 71 -8.69 2.95 1.81
C GLU A 71 -7.20 2.80 1.51
N TYR A 72 -6.52 1.90 2.23
CA TYR A 72 -5.10 1.62 2.00
C TYR A 72 -4.87 0.89 0.68
N LEU A 73 -5.74 -0.07 0.33
CA LEU A 73 -5.68 -0.77 -0.94
C LEU A 73 -5.93 0.17 -2.13
N GLU A 74 -6.83 1.13 -1.98
CA GLU A 74 -7.14 2.15 -3.00
C GLU A 74 -5.96 3.10 -3.24
N SER A 75 -5.27 3.53 -2.17
CA SER A 75 -4.15 4.48 -2.24
C SER A 75 -2.84 3.87 -2.73
N HIS A 76 -2.65 2.55 -2.61
CA HIS A 76 -1.42 1.86 -3.00
C HIS A 76 -1.55 1.15 -4.34
N ARG A 77 -0.44 1.02 -5.08
CA ARG A 77 -0.46 0.51 -6.47
C ARG A 77 0.18 -0.87 -6.64
N LYS A 78 1.02 -1.28 -5.68
CA LYS A 78 1.84 -2.50 -5.74
C LYS A 78 1.53 -3.39 -4.55
N MET A 79 1.57 -4.71 -4.75
CA MET A 79 1.51 -5.70 -3.70
C MET A 79 2.61 -6.75 -3.88
N THR A 80 2.98 -7.40 -2.78
CA THR A 80 3.75 -8.65 -2.80
C THR A 80 2.77 -9.81 -2.65
N LEU A 81 2.48 -10.49 -3.76
CA LEU A 81 1.60 -11.66 -3.82
C LEU A 81 2.39 -12.94 -3.50
N ALA A 82 1.96 -13.68 -2.50
CA ALA A 82 2.41 -15.02 -2.21
C ALA A 82 1.50 -16.07 -2.89
N THR A 83 2.12 -17.05 -3.52
CA THR A 83 1.47 -18.22 -4.14
C THR A 83 2.23 -19.49 -3.74
N VAL A 84 1.61 -20.65 -3.92
CA VAL A 84 2.25 -21.95 -3.61
C VAL A 84 2.44 -22.75 -4.90
N THR A 85 3.63 -23.33 -5.12
CA THR A 85 3.86 -24.23 -6.26
C THR A 85 3.12 -25.57 -6.04
N PRO A 86 2.91 -26.39 -7.09
CA PRO A 86 2.30 -27.71 -6.93
C PRO A 86 3.02 -28.62 -5.93
N GLU A 87 4.33 -28.42 -5.72
CA GLU A 87 5.15 -29.16 -4.74
C GLU A 87 5.10 -28.54 -3.33
N GLY A 88 4.23 -27.55 -3.08
CA GLY A 88 4.09 -26.91 -1.76
C GLY A 88 5.12 -25.83 -1.45
N ARG A 89 5.91 -25.35 -2.42
CA ARG A 89 6.92 -24.29 -2.17
C ARG A 89 6.29 -22.90 -2.29
N PRO A 90 6.53 -21.96 -1.35
CA PRO A 90 6.05 -20.59 -1.48
C PRO A 90 6.84 -19.82 -2.54
N LEU A 91 6.16 -18.92 -3.25
CA LEU A 91 6.74 -17.94 -4.17
C LEU A 91 6.10 -16.57 -3.97
N ALA A 92 6.93 -15.55 -3.81
CA ALA A 92 6.52 -14.15 -3.76
C ALA A 92 6.66 -13.48 -5.13
N HIS A 93 5.70 -12.64 -5.49
CA HIS A 93 5.65 -11.92 -6.76
C HIS A 93 5.30 -10.45 -6.51
N THR A 94 6.07 -9.53 -7.09
CA THR A 94 5.65 -8.12 -7.17
C THR A 94 4.61 -7.97 -8.27
N VAL A 95 3.47 -7.37 -7.94
CA VAL A 95 2.34 -7.20 -8.85
C VAL A 95 1.70 -5.83 -8.64
N GLU A 96 1.46 -5.11 -9.72
CA GLU A 96 0.59 -3.94 -9.69
C GLU A 96 -0.88 -4.40 -9.70
N TYR A 97 -1.72 -3.75 -8.89
CA TYR A 97 -3.11 -4.15 -8.73
C TYR A 97 -4.04 -2.94 -8.71
N ALA A 98 -5.29 -3.17 -9.09
CA ALA A 98 -6.42 -2.30 -8.80
C ALA A 98 -7.36 -2.96 -7.80
N SER A 99 -8.14 -2.16 -7.08
CA SER A 99 -9.07 -2.63 -6.06
C SER A 99 -10.45 -2.06 -6.32
N TYR A 100 -11.48 -2.82 -5.96
CA TYR A 100 -12.85 -2.34 -5.83
C TYR A 100 -13.38 -2.82 -4.48
N GLY A 101 -13.50 -1.90 -3.52
CA GLY A 101 -13.63 -2.28 -2.13
C GLY A 101 -12.42 -3.12 -1.70
N PRO A 102 -12.63 -4.28 -1.02
CA PRO A 102 -11.52 -5.10 -0.53
C PRO A 102 -11.04 -6.16 -1.54
N THR A 103 -11.72 -6.30 -2.68
CA THR A 103 -11.33 -7.22 -3.76
C THR A 103 -10.27 -6.58 -4.63
N VAL A 104 -9.19 -7.32 -4.92
CA VAL A 104 -8.11 -6.84 -5.78
C VAL A 104 -8.07 -7.58 -7.12
N TYR A 105 -7.67 -6.87 -8.15
CA TYR A 105 -7.52 -7.35 -9.52
C TYR A 105 -6.12 -7.03 -10.02
N PHE A 106 -5.51 -7.97 -10.72
CA PHE A 106 -4.25 -7.72 -11.42
C PHE A 106 -4.23 -8.35 -12.81
N ALA A 107 -3.53 -7.70 -13.74
CA ALA A 107 -3.32 -8.20 -15.08
C ALA A 107 -1.96 -8.89 -15.18
N THR A 108 -1.90 -10.05 -15.83
CA THR A 108 -0.63 -10.74 -16.07
C THR A 108 -0.70 -11.67 -17.28
N ARG A 109 0.45 -12.16 -17.76
CA ARG A 109 0.47 -13.15 -18.85
C ARG A 109 0.02 -14.52 -18.34
N LYS A 110 -0.77 -15.23 -19.16
CA LYS A 110 -1.25 -16.61 -18.90
C LYS A 110 -0.12 -17.59 -18.56
N SER A 111 1.05 -17.41 -19.16
CA SER A 111 2.21 -18.30 -19.00
C SER A 111 3.04 -18.08 -17.74
N THR A 112 2.68 -17.11 -16.88
CA THR A 112 3.47 -16.81 -15.68
C THR A 112 3.33 -17.88 -14.60
N ARG A 113 4.39 -18.06 -13.80
CA ARG A 113 4.38 -18.99 -12.65
C ARG A 113 3.24 -18.73 -11.67
N LYS A 114 2.87 -17.47 -11.41
CA LYS A 114 1.74 -17.15 -10.51
C LYS A 114 0.41 -17.67 -11.03
N VAL A 115 0.15 -17.56 -12.34
CA VAL A 115 -1.08 -18.11 -12.95
C VAL A 115 -1.07 -19.64 -12.85
N GLN A 116 0.05 -20.27 -13.18
CA GLN A 116 0.20 -21.73 -13.07
C GLN A 116 -0.03 -22.22 -11.63
N ASN A 117 0.51 -21.51 -10.64
CA ASN A 117 0.31 -21.79 -9.22
C ASN A 117 -1.16 -21.63 -8.83
N ILE A 118 -1.79 -20.49 -9.16
CA ILE A 118 -3.19 -20.19 -8.81
C ILE A 118 -4.16 -21.22 -9.39
N LEU A 119 -3.93 -21.68 -10.63
CA LEU A 119 -4.74 -22.73 -11.25
C LEU A 119 -4.65 -24.08 -10.54
N LYS A 120 -3.64 -24.29 -9.68
CA LYS A 120 -3.44 -25.53 -8.90
C LYS A 120 -3.81 -25.37 -7.44
N ASN A 121 -3.52 -24.21 -6.87
CA ASN A 121 -3.92 -23.80 -5.53
C ASN A 121 -4.40 -22.34 -5.58
N PRO A 122 -5.71 -22.07 -5.47
CA PRO A 122 -6.23 -20.72 -5.53
C PRO A 122 -6.01 -19.94 -4.23
N GLU A 123 -5.59 -20.59 -3.14
CA GLU A 123 -5.28 -19.91 -1.87
C GLU A 123 -4.01 -19.07 -2.03
N VAL A 124 -4.15 -17.78 -1.79
CA VAL A 124 -3.07 -16.79 -1.88
C VAL A 124 -3.06 -15.91 -0.65
N ALA A 125 -1.91 -15.29 -0.41
CA ALA A 125 -1.80 -14.20 0.53
C ALA A 125 -1.08 -13.03 -0.14
N TYR A 126 -1.31 -11.81 0.32
CA TYR A 126 -0.54 -10.67 -0.16
C TYR A 126 -0.31 -9.63 0.93
N ALA A 127 0.78 -8.89 0.77
CA ALA A 127 1.09 -7.72 1.57
C ALA A 127 1.08 -6.46 0.69
N VAL A 128 0.58 -5.37 1.24
CA VAL A 128 0.68 -4.02 0.67
C VAL A 128 1.34 -3.14 1.73
N ASP A 129 2.43 -2.50 1.33
CA ASP A 129 3.25 -1.64 2.16
C ASP A 129 3.94 -0.58 1.29
N GLU A 130 4.61 0.34 1.96
CA GLU A 130 5.45 1.38 1.39
C GLU A 130 6.77 1.48 2.19
N ASP A 131 7.73 2.22 1.64
CA ASP A 131 9.02 2.41 2.29
C ASP A 131 8.88 3.48 3.38
N TYR A 132 9.21 3.10 4.63
CA TYR A 132 9.18 4.02 5.79
C TYR A 132 10.60 4.31 6.28
N ASP A 133 10.91 5.60 6.49
CA ASP A 133 12.18 6.02 7.12
C ASP A 133 12.20 5.72 8.63
N ASP A 134 11.03 5.80 9.28
CA ASP A 134 10.84 5.48 10.70
C ASP A 134 9.95 4.25 10.83
N TRP A 135 10.55 3.17 11.35
CA TRP A 135 9.87 1.90 11.60
C TRP A 135 8.71 2.01 12.59
N LEU A 136 8.63 3.05 13.42
CA LEU A 136 7.47 3.31 14.29
C LEU A 136 6.26 3.86 13.53
N GLN A 137 6.41 4.25 12.27
CA GLN A 137 5.34 4.78 11.42
C GLN A 137 4.79 3.74 10.44
N ILE A 138 5.26 2.49 10.49
CA ILE A 138 4.83 1.46 9.56
C ILE A 138 3.32 1.29 9.60
N GLN A 139 2.70 1.47 8.43
CA GLN A 139 1.36 1.02 8.13
C GLN A 139 1.43 0.01 6.99
N GLY A 140 0.42 -0.85 6.91
CA GLY A 140 0.41 -1.88 5.90
C GLY A 140 -0.80 -2.78 6.01
N VAL A 141 -1.01 -3.55 4.96
CA VAL A 141 -2.12 -4.49 4.85
C VAL A 141 -1.56 -5.88 4.58
N GLN A 142 -2.04 -6.87 5.33
CA GLN A 142 -1.78 -8.29 5.10
C GLN A 142 -3.11 -8.97 4.83
N MET A 143 -3.22 -9.73 3.75
CA MET A 143 -4.48 -10.30 3.30
C MET A 143 -4.31 -11.77 2.96
N GLU A 144 -5.28 -12.56 3.34
CA GLU A 144 -5.51 -13.92 2.87
C GLU A 144 -6.69 -13.88 1.90
N GLY A 145 -6.65 -14.65 0.83
CA GLY A 145 -7.70 -14.61 -0.18
C GLY A 145 -7.70 -15.79 -1.14
N VAL A 146 -8.75 -15.84 -1.96
CA VAL A 146 -8.93 -16.85 -3.01
C VAL A 146 -8.79 -16.18 -4.37
N ALA A 147 -7.80 -16.63 -5.13
CA ALA A 147 -7.50 -16.12 -6.46
C ALA A 147 -8.23 -16.92 -7.55
N THR A 148 -8.85 -16.19 -8.48
CA THR A 148 -9.52 -16.74 -9.66
C THR A 148 -8.99 -16.09 -10.93
N VAL A 149 -8.50 -16.89 -11.87
CA VAL A 149 -8.17 -16.42 -13.22
C VAL A 149 -9.49 -16.21 -13.98
N LEU A 150 -9.78 -14.98 -14.37
CA LEU A 150 -11.10 -14.64 -14.92
C LEU A 150 -11.27 -15.16 -16.35
N SER A 151 -12.35 -15.91 -16.57
CA SER A 151 -12.78 -16.38 -17.88
C SER A 151 -14.04 -15.67 -18.39
N ASP A 152 -14.95 -15.34 -17.47
CA ASP A 152 -16.21 -14.63 -17.74
C ASP A 152 -15.97 -13.21 -18.25
N GLN A 153 -16.80 -12.74 -19.19
CA GLN A 153 -16.60 -11.45 -19.83
C GLN A 153 -17.02 -10.29 -18.92
N ASP A 154 -18.13 -10.42 -18.19
CA ASP A 154 -18.62 -9.35 -17.31
C ASP A 154 -17.63 -9.11 -16.15
N GLU A 155 -17.06 -10.18 -15.57
CA GLU A 155 -16.02 -10.04 -14.54
C GLU A 155 -14.73 -9.43 -15.10
N LYS A 156 -14.35 -9.76 -16.35
CA LYS A 156 -13.19 -9.13 -17.01
C LYS A 156 -13.42 -7.63 -17.24
N ASP A 157 -14.63 -7.24 -17.64
CA ASP A 157 -14.97 -5.85 -17.88
C ASP A 157 -14.94 -5.03 -16.58
N LYS A 158 -15.45 -5.59 -15.47
CA LYS A 158 -15.29 -4.98 -14.13
C LYS A 158 -13.83 -4.83 -13.73
N ALA A 159 -13.03 -5.89 -13.91
CA ALA A 159 -11.61 -5.86 -13.58
C ALA A 159 -10.87 -4.83 -14.44
N ALA A 160 -11.17 -4.76 -15.73
CA ALA A 160 -10.60 -3.79 -16.66
C ALA A 160 -10.99 -2.36 -16.29
N ALA A 161 -12.25 -2.10 -15.92
CA ALA A 161 -12.70 -0.80 -15.47
C ALA A 161 -11.94 -0.31 -14.23
N ALA A 162 -11.83 -1.15 -13.19
CA ALA A 162 -11.05 -0.83 -12.00
C ALA A 162 -9.56 -0.60 -12.32
N TYR A 163 -9.00 -1.39 -13.23
CA TYR A 163 -7.61 -1.27 -13.64
C TYR A 163 -7.35 0.01 -14.44
N ILE A 164 -8.24 0.39 -15.35
CA ILE A 164 -8.15 1.64 -16.12
C ILE A 164 -8.32 2.85 -15.20
N GLU A 165 -9.26 2.80 -14.26
CA GLU A 165 -9.45 3.88 -13.28
C GLU A 165 -8.14 4.15 -12.49
N LYS A 166 -7.46 3.09 -12.05
CA LYS A 166 -6.21 3.22 -11.29
C LYS A 166 -4.98 3.48 -12.17
N PHE A 167 -4.97 2.98 -13.40
CA PHE A 167 -3.88 3.11 -14.37
C PHE A 167 -4.43 3.63 -15.72
N PRO A 168 -4.76 4.94 -15.84
CA PRO A 168 -5.42 5.49 -17.03
C PRO A 168 -4.68 5.23 -18.34
N PHE A 169 -3.34 5.18 -18.30
CA PHE A 169 -2.50 4.89 -19.46
C PHE A 169 -2.75 3.50 -20.07
N VAL A 170 -3.37 2.57 -19.34
CA VAL A 170 -3.69 1.21 -19.81
C VAL A 170 -4.79 1.24 -20.88
N ALA A 171 -5.66 2.26 -20.90
CA ALA A 171 -6.74 2.39 -21.87
C ALA A 171 -6.23 2.48 -23.33
N ASP A 172 -5.00 2.96 -23.51
CA ASP A 172 -4.37 3.13 -24.82
C ASP A 172 -3.64 1.86 -25.32
N PHE A 173 -3.56 0.80 -24.50
CA PHE A 173 -2.88 -0.43 -24.90
C PHE A 173 -3.79 -1.30 -25.78
N PRO A 174 -3.25 -1.90 -26.87
CA PRO A 174 -4.03 -2.78 -27.71
C PRO A 174 -4.44 -4.05 -26.93
N PRO A 175 -5.60 -4.66 -27.25
CA PRO A 175 -6.00 -5.93 -26.68
C PRO A 175 -4.92 -6.99 -26.86
N ASN A 176 -4.63 -7.74 -25.80
CA ASN A 176 -3.63 -8.81 -25.81
C ASN A 176 -4.23 -10.11 -25.28
N SER A 177 -4.41 -11.09 -26.16
CA SER A 177 -4.99 -12.40 -25.83
C SER A 177 -4.16 -13.21 -24.84
N GLU A 178 -2.88 -12.88 -24.66
CA GLU A 178 -2.01 -13.54 -23.69
C GLU A 178 -2.13 -12.97 -22.28
N MET A 179 -2.79 -11.81 -22.14
CA MET A 179 -3.07 -11.21 -20.84
C MET A 179 -4.37 -11.78 -20.26
N VAL A 180 -4.36 -12.00 -18.95
CA VAL A 180 -5.52 -12.36 -18.15
C VAL A 180 -5.61 -11.44 -16.95
N PHE A 181 -6.83 -11.21 -16.50
CA PHE A 181 -7.09 -10.68 -15.18
C PHE A 181 -7.22 -11.82 -14.18
N VAL A 182 -6.66 -11.60 -13.00
CA VAL A 182 -6.86 -12.43 -11.82
C VAL A 182 -7.59 -11.58 -10.79
N LYS A 183 -8.69 -12.10 -10.27
CA LYS A 183 -9.42 -11.56 -9.12
C LYS A 183 -8.94 -12.26 -7.86
N VAL A 184 -8.71 -11.53 -6.78
CA VAL A 184 -8.47 -12.10 -5.45
C VAL A 184 -9.56 -11.59 -4.53
N GLU A 185 -10.42 -12.51 -4.10
CA GLU A 185 -11.47 -12.24 -3.12
C GLU A 185 -10.88 -12.41 -1.72
N PRO A 186 -11.01 -11.41 -0.84
CA PRO A 186 -10.45 -11.46 0.50
C PRO A 186 -11.22 -12.46 1.37
N VAL A 187 -10.50 -13.15 2.25
CA VAL A 187 -11.05 -14.03 3.29
C VAL A 187 -10.84 -13.38 4.65
N ARG A 188 -9.58 -13.04 4.95
CA ARG A 188 -9.17 -12.38 6.19
C ARG A 188 -8.14 -11.30 5.91
N GLY A 189 -8.16 -10.24 6.69
CA GLY A 189 -7.19 -9.16 6.56
C GLY A 189 -6.70 -8.64 7.90
N PHE A 190 -5.50 -8.07 7.89
CA PHE A 190 -4.91 -7.34 8.98
C PHE A 190 -4.51 -5.95 8.51
N PHE A 191 -4.81 -4.94 9.33
CA PHE A 191 -4.26 -3.60 9.19
C PHE A 191 -3.18 -3.39 10.24
N LEU A 192 -1.97 -3.05 9.80
CA LEU A 192 -0.85 -2.69 10.65
C LEU A 192 -0.84 -1.17 10.83
N ASP A 193 -0.67 -0.70 12.06
CA ASP A 193 -0.56 0.73 12.35
C ASP A 193 0.33 1.00 13.55
N TYR A 194 1.64 1.13 13.31
CA TYR A 194 2.60 1.27 14.40
C TYR A 194 2.54 2.63 15.09
N THR A 195 1.80 3.60 14.51
CA THR A 195 1.52 4.90 15.15
C THR A 195 0.67 4.75 16.41
N GLN A 196 -0.09 3.65 16.54
CA GLN A 196 -0.89 3.31 17.71
C GLN A 196 -0.12 2.50 18.76
N GLY A 197 1.13 2.13 18.45
CA GLY A 197 1.99 1.32 19.31
C GLY A 197 2.80 0.32 18.50
N PHE A 198 4.01 0.01 18.95
CA PHE A 198 4.87 -0.94 18.26
C PHE A 198 4.15 -2.30 18.12
N THR A 199 4.16 -2.87 16.91
CA THR A 199 3.45 -4.10 16.52
C THR A 199 1.92 -4.06 16.56
N HIS A 200 1.31 -2.88 16.74
CA HIS A 200 -0.15 -2.76 16.72
C HIS A 200 -0.72 -3.21 15.37
N ARG A 201 -1.69 -4.12 15.43
CA ARG A 201 -2.43 -4.62 14.27
C ARG A 201 -3.85 -5.00 14.68
N GLU A 202 -4.77 -4.83 13.74
CA GLU A 202 -6.19 -5.17 13.89
C GLU A 202 -6.59 -6.13 12.78
N ASP A 203 -7.47 -7.09 13.05
CA ASP A 203 -7.94 -8.08 12.08
C ASP A 203 -9.42 -7.95 11.75
N THR A 204 -9.80 -8.46 10.58
CA THR A 204 -11.19 -8.53 10.13
C THR A 204 -11.39 -9.68 9.14
N GLU A 205 -12.58 -10.26 9.16
CA GLU A 205 -13.05 -11.28 8.20
C GLU A 205 -13.90 -10.62 7.10
N PHE A 206 -13.95 -11.23 5.91
CA PHE A 206 -14.56 -10.61 4.73
C PHE A 206 -15.90 -11.19 4.28
#